data_AF-Q6MME4-F1
#
_entry.id   AF-Q6MME4-F1
#
_cell.length_a   1.000
_cell.length_b   1.000
_cell.length_c   1.000
_cell.angle_alpha   90.00
_cell.angle_beta   90.00
_cell.angle_gamma   90.00
#
_symmetry.space_group_name_H-M   'P 1'
#
loop_
_entity.id
_entity.type
_entity.pdbx_description
1 polymer ?
#
loop_
_entity_poly.entity_id
_entity_poly.type
_entity_poly.pdbx_seq_one_letter_code
_entity_poly.pdbx_strand_id
1 'polypeptide(L)'
;MLSVLSLIKYSGCYMDDTNYKICRKCIMDTSDPNIVFDGSGQCDYCNNFENNIKPNWHTDSRGREELMRLAAKIKKDGEKREFDCIIGLSGGLDSSYAAYVAKEIMGLRPLLFHVDAGWNTDQAVGNIERLVDGLGLDLYTEVINWEEMKDMQTAFLKAQVADQDIPQDTAFFSALYKFAKSHKIKYVLTGGNYSTECCREPEEWGAYPGIDRMLIQDIHSKFGKRKLKSFPIVDVLSYKIFYRYVLGMQVVRPLNLVPYVKKDAEDTLERLFGWKRFQHKHHESRFTRFYEDYWMPRKFGYEKRRAHFSSLIMTGQMTREQALERISKPEMDANFLKTEFEYVANKLDMTVDELQQIFDGKNRTCLDYKNKRFVIGLGSRVMSALGLERRLFR
;
A
#
# COMPACT_ATOMS: atom_id res chain seq x y z
N MET A 1 21.11 2.07 -33.85
CA MET A 1 21.47 2.18 -32.41
C MET A 1 21.52 3.67 -32.04
N LEU A 2 20.35 4.32 -32.15
CA LEU A 2 20.04 5.73 -31.85
C LEU A 2 18.50 5.77 -31.73
N SER A 3 17.98 6.52 -30.75
CA SER A 3 16.55 6.79 -30.45
C SER A 3 15.72 5.69 -29.76
N VAL A 4 15.86 5.57 -28.44
CA VAL A 4 14.76 5.17 -27.53
C VAL A 4 14.63 6.15 -26.33
N LEU A 5 15.49 7.17 -26.25
CA LEU A 5 15.55 8.09 -25.10
C LEU A 5 14.70 9.37 -25.24
N SER A 6 13.94 9.58 -26.32
CA SER A 6 13.41 10.92 -26.64
C SER A 6 11.88 11.11 -26.55
N LEU A 7 11.12 10.26 -25.86
CA LEU A 7 9.68 10.49 -25.69
C LEU A 7 9.17 10.10 -24.30
N ILE A 8 9.63 10.81 -23.27
CA ILE A 8 8.81 11.02 -22.07
C ILE A 8 8.62 12.53 -21.93
N LYS A 9 7.56 13.06 -22.55
CA LYS A 9 7.11 14.43 -22.31
C LYS A 9 6.44 14.45 -20.92
N TYR A 10 7.23 14.72 -19.89
CA TYR A 10 6.71 15.07 -18.57
C TYR A 10 6.14 16.48 -18.61
N SER A 11 4.82 16.61 -18.56
CA SER A 11 4.14 17.90 -18.44
C SER A 11 4.29 18.42 -17.01
N GLY A 12 5.34 19.21 -16.72
CA GLY A 12 5.36 20.09 -15.54
C GLY A 12 6.68 20.23 -14.77
N CYS A 13 7.65 19.33 -14.97
CA CYS A 13 9.01 19.49 -14.45
C CYS A 13 9.99 19.16 -15.58
N TYR A 14 10.57 20.21 -16.19
CA TYR A 14 11.78 20.05 -16.99
C TYR A 14 12.89 19.61 -16.03
N MET A 15 13.13 18.30 -15.88
CA MET A 15 14.43 17.85 -15.40
C MET A 15 15.39 18.06 -16.56
N ASP A 16 16.37 18.94 -16.34
CA ASP A 16 17.50 19.11 -17.23
C ASP A 16 18.16 17.74 -17.44
N ASP A 17 18.24 17.27 -18.70
CA ASP A 17 18.63 15.91 -19.11
C ASP A 17 20.06 15.53 -18.64
N THR A 18 20.80 16.51 -18.13
CA THR A 18 22.17 16.39 -17.61
C THR A 18 22.28 15.83 -16.19
N ASN A 19 21.18 15.74 -15.42
CA ASN A 19 21.18 15.28 -14.02
C ASN A 19 20.46 13.95 -13.76
N TYR A 20 19.83 13.31 -14.76
CA TYR A 20 19.13 12.05 -14.57
C TYR A 20 20.10 10.90 -14.20
N LYS A 21 19.80 10.19 -13.11
CA LYS A 21 20.57 9.02 -12.68
C LYS A 21 19.65 7.90 -12.23
N ILE A 22 19.98 6.68 -12.62
CA ILE A 22 19.34 5.44 -12.16
C ILE A 22 20.34 4.61 -11.37
N CYS A 23 19.87 3.99 -10.29
CA CYS A 23 20.69 3.11 -9.46
C CYS A 23 21.31 1.98 -10.30
N ARG A 24 22.57 1.65 -10.02
CA ARG A 24 23.25 0.52 -10.68
C ARG A 24 22.78 -0.85 -10.17
N LYS A 25 22.36 -0.94 -8.91
CA LYS A 25 21.88 -2.18 -8.29
C LYS A 25 20.39 -2.46 -8.49
N CYS A 26 19.51 -1.49 -8.21
CA CYS A 26 18.07 -1.58 -8.47
C CYS A 26 17.66 -0.68 -9.65
N ILE A 27 16.41 -0.21 -9.68
CA ILE A 27 15.90 0.70 -10.72
C ILE A 27 15.27 2.00 -10.17
N MET A 28 15.48 2.32 -8.90
CA MET A 28 15.17 3.65 -8.37
C MET A 28 16.07 4.70 -9.03
N ASP A 29 15.52 5.89 -9.28
CA ASP A 29 16.17 6.95 -10.02
C ASP A 29 15.89 8.34 -9.40
N THR A 30 16.37 9.39 -10.05
CA THR A 30 16.22 10.79 -9.62
C THR A 30 14.79 11.33 -9.71
N SER A 31 13.79 10.55 -10.12
CA SER A 31 12.38 10.96 -9.98
C SER A 31 11.91 10.92 -8.52
N ASP A 32 12.64 10.23 -7.63
CA ASP A 32 12.63 10.49 -6.20
C ASP A 32 13.54 11.70 -5.93
N PRO A 33 13.01 12.86 -5.50
CA PRO A 33 13.80 14.08 -5.32
C PRO A 33 14.79 13.98 -4.14
N ASN A 34 14.63 13.00 -3.26
CA ASN A 34 15.44 12.82 -2.05
C ASN A 34 16.38 11.60 -2.16
N ILE A 35 16.48 10.97 -3.33
CA ILE A 35 17.37 9.82 -3.54
C ILE A 35 18.83 10.25 -3.44
N VAL A 36 19.65 9.41 -2.81
CA VAL A 36 21.09 9.65 -2.68
C VAL A 36 21.86 8.46 -3.24
N PHE A 37 22.84 8.76 -4.09
CA PHE A 37 23.75 7.76 -4.64
C PHE A 37 25.12 7.83 -3.97
N ASP A 38 25.69 6.67 -3.64
CA ASP A 38 27.07 6.59 -3.20
C ASP A 38 28.06 6.63 -4.38
N GLY A 39 29.37 6.62 -4.09
CA GLY A 39 30.42 6.67 -5.10
C GLY A 39 30.43 5.49 -6.09
N SER A 40 29.76 4.38 -5.77
CA SER A 40 29.61 3.23 -6.67
C SER A 40 28.42 3.39 -7.62
N GLY A 41 27.52 4.36 -7.38
CA GLY A 41 26.26 4.55 -8.09
C GLY A 41 25.11 3.71 -7.53
N GLN A 42 25.24 3.22 -6.29
CA GLN A 42 24.17 2.52 -5.58
C GLN A 42 23.34 3.53 -4.78
N CYS A 43 22.01 3.41 -4.85
CA CYS A 43 21.12 4.28 -4.09
C CYS A 43 21.02 3.87 -2.63
N ASP A 44 20.59 4.82 -1.81
CA ASP A 44 20.40 4.69 -0.39
C ASP A 44 19.30 3.70 0.02
N TYR A 45 18.30 3.40 -0.84
CA TYR A 45 17.38 2.28 -0.61
C TYR A 45 18.11 0.93 -0.57
N CYS A 46 18.99 0.68 -1.54
CA CYS A 46 19.82 -0.52 -1.58
C CYS A 46 20.78 -0.57 -0.39
N ASN A 47 21.37 0.56 -0.01
CA ASN A 47 22.24 0.64 1.16
C ASN A 47 21.47 0.37 2.46
N ASN A 48 20.26 0.91 2.59
CA ASN A 48 19.39 0.65 3.72
C ASN A 48 18.96 -0.82 3.80
N PHE A 49 18.67 -1.45 2.65
CA PHE A 49 18.34 -2.86 2.63
C PHE A 49 19.48 -3.73 3.15
N GLU A 50 20.71 -3.56 2.64
CA GLU A 50 21.86 -4.37 3.05
C GLU A 50 22.28 -4.10 4.50
N ASN A 51 22.24 -2.85 4.96
CA ASN A 51 22.78 -2.47 6.27
C ASN A 51 21.75 -2.56 7.40
N ASN A 52 20.47 -2.34 7.12
CA ASN A 52 19.44 -2.22 8.17
C ASN A 52 18.36 -3.30 8.08
N ILE A 53 17.85 -3.61 6.88
CA ILE A 53 16.73 -4.56 6.73
C ILE A 53 17.23 -6.00 6.78
N LYS A 54 18.07 -6.39 5.81
CA LYS A 54 18.52 -7.77 5.61
C LYS A 54 19.17 -8.40 6.86
N PRO A 55 20.01 -7.71 7.65
CA PRO A 55 20.60 -8.29 8.86
C PRO A 55 19.57 -8.58 9.96
N ASN A 56 18.40 -7.94 9.90
CA ASN A 56 17.32 -8.04 10.90
C ASN A 56 16.05 -8.71 10.34
N TRP A 57 16.14 -9.28 9.14
CA TRP A 57 15.05 -9.97 8.48
C TRP A 57 15.35 -11.47 8.50
N HIS A 58 14.77 -12.16 9.47
CA HIS A 58 14.99 -13.59 9.70
C HIS A 58 13.78 -14.39 9.27
N THR A 59 13.90 -15.06 8.12
CA THR A 59 12.87 -15.95 7.56
C THR A 59 13.21 -17.44 7.72
N ASP A 60 14.33 -17.73 8.38
CA ASP A 60 14.83 -19.07 8.67
C ASP A 60 14.22 -19.65 9.97
N SER A 61 14.89 -20.63 10.58
CA SER A 61 14.47 -21.24 11.85
C SER A 61 14.27 -20.21 12.98
N ARG A 62 15.02 -19.11 13.00
CA ARG A 62 14.87 -18.02 13.98
C ARG A 62 13.52 -17.32 13.81
N GLY A 63 13.19 -16.98 12.56
CA GLY A 63 11.90 -16.41 12.20
C GLY A 63 10.74 -17.34 12.56
N ARG A 64 10.89 -18.63 12.26
CA ARG A 64 9.91 -19.66 12.61
C ARG A 64 9.66 -19.75 14.12
N GLU A 65 10.72 -19.73 14.93
CA GLU A 65 10.60 -19.74 16.40
C GLU A 65 9.86 -18.49 16.90
N GLU A 66 10.24 -17.30 16.41
CA GLU A 66 9.59 -16.05 16.77
C GLU A 66 8.10 -16.04 16.37
N LEU A 67 7.79 -16.53 15.17
CA LEU A 67 6.42 -16.64 14.68
C LEU A 67 5.57 -17.54 15.60
N MET A 68 6.11 -18.68 16.03
CA MET A 68 5.41 -19.59 16.93
C MET A 68 5.27 -19.05 18.35
N ARG A 69 6.29 -18.34 18.86
CA ARG A 69 6.19 -17.61 20.13
C ARG A 69 5.08 -16.56 20.08
N LEU A 70 4.99 -15.82 18.97
CA LEU A 70 3.94 -14.83 18.77
C LEU A 70 2.56 -15.50 18.65
N ALA A 71 2.45 -16.60 17.91
CA ALA A 71 1.22 -17.37 17.82
C ALA A 71 0.74 -17.84 19.21
N ALA A 72 1.63 -18.42 20.02
CA ALA A 72 1.29 -18.86 21.38
C ALA A 72 0.80 -17.70 22.26
N LYS A 73 1.44 -16.54 22.16
CA LYS A 73 1.02 -15.32 22.87
C LYS A 73 -0.37 -14.86 22.44
N ILE A 74 -0.62 -14.79 21.13
CA ILE A 74 -1.91 -14.35 20.58
C ILE A 74 -3.04 -15.31 21.00
N LYS A 75 -2.81 -16.63 20.89
CA LYS A 75 -3.78 -17.64 21.32
C LYS A 75 -4.13 -17.49 22.80
N LYS A 76 -3.10 -17.37 23.65
CA LYS A 76 -3.28 -17.20 25.10
C LYS A 76 -4.11 -15.96 25.44
N ASP A 77 -3.81 -14.82 24.82
CA ASP A 77 -4.57 -13.58 25.01
C ASP A 77 -6.02 -13.70 24.47
N GLY A 78 -6.26 -14.61 23.53
CA GLY A 78 -7.53 -14.86 22.85
C GLY A 78 -8.37 -16.04 23.33
N GLU A 79 -7.94 -16.82 24.35
CA GLU A 79 -8.58 -18.08 24.77
C GLU A 79 -10.08 -17.97 25.08
N LYS A 80 -10.54 -16.82 25.58
CA LYS A 80 -11.94 -16.57 25.97
C LYS A 80 -12.73 -15.76 24.94
N ARG A 81 -12.23 -15.69 23.71
CA ARG A 81 -12.81 -14.91 22.62
C ARG A 81 -13.08 -15.82 21.43
N GLU A 82 -14.04 -15.42 20.62
CA GLU A 82 -14.33 -16.07 19.35
C GLU A 82 -13.13 -15.98 18.41
N PHE A 83 -12.55 -14.78 18.31
CA PHE A 83 -11.37 -14.48 17.50
C PHE A 83 -10.17 -14.09 18.37
N ASP A 84 -8.98 -14.56 18.00
CA ASP A 84 -7.72 -14.20 18.66
C ASP A 84 -7.05 -12.99 18.00
N CYS A 85 -7.29 -12.77 16.72
CA CYS A 85 -6.82 -11.63 15.95
C CYS A 85 -7.78 -11.24 14.81
N ILE A 86 -7.47 -10.15 14.11
CA ILE A 86 -8.20 -9.66 12.94
C ILE A 86 -7.23 -9.39 11.79
N ILE A 87 -7.65 -9.67 10.56
CA ILE A 87 -6.87 -9.46 9.33
C ILE A 87 -7.69 -8.64 8.35
N GLY A 88 -7.15 -7.50 7.91
CA GLY A 88 -7.70 -6.78 6.76
C GLY A 88 -7.47 -7.58 5.47
N LEU A 89 -8.54 -7.92 4.75
CA LEU A 89 -8.46 -8.76 3.54
C LEU A 89 -8.90 -7.98 2.29
N SER A 90 -7.99 -7.86 1.31
CA SER A 90 -8.25 -7.17 0.03
C SER A 90 -8.51 -8.11 -1.15
N GLY A 91 -8.25 -9.42 -0.98
CA GLY A 91 -8.19 -10.38 -2.09
C GLY A 91 -6.86 -10.38 -2.85
N GLY A 92 -5.99 -9.39 -2.61
CA GLY A 92 -4.62 -9.32 -3.10
C GLY A 92 -3.70 -10.36 -2.46
N LEU A 93 -2.51 -10.54 -3.04
CA LEU A 93 -1.56 -11.59 -2.66
C LEU A 93 -1.13 -11.49 -1.19
N ASP A 94 -0.66 -10.31 -0.76
CA ASP A 94 -0.04 -10.12 0.54
C ASP A 94 -1.02 -10.41 1.69
N SER A 95 -2.26 -9.91 1.60
CA SER A 95 -3.30 -10.13 2.62
C SER A 95 -3.81 -11.57 2.61
N SER A 96 -3.98 -12.17 1.42
CA SER A 96 -4.40 -13.58 1.28
C SER A 96 -3.37 -14.55 1.85
N TYR A 97 -2.09 -14.33 1.56
CA TYR A 97 -1.02 -15.17 2.10
C TYR A 97 -0.84 -14.96 3.60
N ALA A 98 -1.02 -13.74 4.11
CA ALA A 98 -1.03 -13.51 5.56
C ALA A 98 -2.17 -14.25 6.28
N ALA A 99 -3.36 -14.34 5.67
CA ALA A 99 -4.47 -15.16 6.20
C ALA A 99 -4.11 -16.65 6.24
N TYR A 100 -3.52 -17.18 5.15
CA TYR A 100 -3.00 -18.54 5.12
C TYR A 100 -1.95 -18.81 6.21
N VAL A 101 -0.95 -17.93 6.36
CA VAL A 101 0.08 -18.07 7.41
C VAL A 101 -0.55 -18.02 8.80
N ALA A 102 -1.49 -17.11 9.06
CA ALA A 102 -2.16 -17.00 10.35
C ALA A 102 -2.95 -18.27 10.70
N LYS A 103 -3.71 -18.82 9.76
CA LYS A 103 -4.54 -20.00 9.98
C LYS A 103 -3.73 -21.29 9.98
N GLU A 104 -3.01 -21.59 8.90
CA GLU A 104 -2.38 -22.90 8.68
C GLU A 104 -1.04 -23.04 9.41
N ILE A 105 -0.26 -21.96 9.50
CA ILE A 105 1.12 -22.01 10.03
C ILE A 105 1.17 -21.63 11.50
N MET A 106 0.40 -20.62 11.91
CA MET A 106 0.32 -20.16 13.30
C MET A 106 -0.80 -20.88 14.07
N GLY A 107 -1.82 -21.42 13.39
CA GLY A 107 -2.97 -22.06 14.02
C GLY A 107 -3.89 -21.09 14.76
N LEU A 108 -3.96 -19.83 14.30
CA LEU A 108 -4.82 -18.79 14.87
C LEU A 108 -6.26 -18.92 14.37
N ARG A 109 -7.17 -18.17 15.01
CA ARG A 109 -8.58 -18.00 14.64
C ARG A 109 -8.84 -16.53 14.27
N PRO A 110 -8.29 -16.06 13.13
CA PRO A 110 -8.49 -14.69 12.70
C PRO A 110 -9.94 -14.44 12.27
N LEU A 111 -10.48 -13.29 12.63
CA LEU A 111 -11.59 -12.69 11.88
C LEU A 111 -11.03 -12.04 10.62
N LEU A 112 -11.54 -12.42 9.45
CA LEU A 112 -11.26 -11.71 8.20
C LEU A 112 -12.17 -10.48 8.14
N PHE A 113 -11.58 -9.34 7.81
CA PHE A 113 -12.28 -8.05 7.77
C PHE A 113 -12.05 -7.41 6.40
N HIS A 114 -13.08 -7.40 5.57
CA HIS A 114 -13.05 -6.72 4.29
C HIS A 114 -13.73 -5.36 4.41
N VAL A 115 -13.24 -4.38 3.66
CA VAL A 115 -13.86 -3.06 3.58
C VAL A 115 -14.19 -2.79 2.11
N ASP A 116 -15.48 -2.69 1.82
CA ASP A 116 -15.94 -2.34 0.48
C ASP A 116 -16.07 -0.82 0.38
N ALA A 117 -15.08 -0.20 -0.28
CA ALA A 117 -15.09 1.21 -0.64
C ALA A 117 -15.70 1.47 -2.03
N GLY A 118 -16.31 0.46 -2.65
CA GLY A 118 -16.96 0.54 -3.96
C GLY A 118 -16.05 0.31 -5.16
N TRP A 119 -14.77 0.00 -4.97
CA TRP A 119 -13.78 -0.13 -6.06
C TRP A 119 -13.27 -1.55 -6.32
N ASN A 120 -13.82 -2.54 -5.62
CA ASN A 120 -13.43 -3.94 -5.79
C ASN A 120 -13.57 -4.42 -7.24
N THR A 121 -12.65 -5.28 -7.68
CA THR A 121 -12.77 -6.06 -8.91
C THR A 121 -13.48 -7.39 -8.64
N ASP A 122 -14.14 -7.95 -9.65
CA ASP A 122 -14.77 -9.28 -9.55
C ASP A 122 -13.75 -10.36 -9.18
N GLN A 123 -12.50 -10.22 -9.67
CA GLN A 123 -11.41 -11.11 -9.29
C GLN A 123 -11.05 -11.00 -7.79
N ALA A 124 -11.01 -9.78 -7.25
CA ALA A 124 -10.74 -9.58 -5.82
C ALA A 124 -11.83 -10.22 -4.95
N VAL A 125 -13.10 -9.99 -5.30
CA VAL A 125 -14.25 -10.61 -4.61
C VAL A 125 -14.15 -12.14 -4.67
N GLY A 126 -13.95 -12.72 -5.87
CA GLY A 126 -13.82 -14.17 -6.00
C GLY A 126 -12.58 -14.75 -5.31
N ASN A 127 -11.50 -13.99 -5.17
CA ASN A 127 -10.34 -14.39 -4.37
C ASN A 127 -10.63 -14.37 -2.87
N ILE A 128 -11.39 -13.38 -2.39
CA ILE A 128 -11.84 -13.32 -0.99
C ILE A 128 -12.71 -14.54 -0.68
N GLU A 129 -13.73 -14.80 -1.49
CA GLU A 129 -14.65 -15.94 -1.31
C GLU A 129 -13.90 -17.27 -1.22
N ARG A 130 -13.02 -17.55 -2.20
CA ARG A 130 -12.20 -18.76 -2.23
C ARG A 130 -11.32 -18.93 -0.98
N LEU A 131 -10.75 -17.84 -0.48
CA LEU A 131 -9.89 -17.88 0.70
C LEU A 131 -10.69 -18.09 1.98
N VAL A 132 -11.84 -17.42 2.10
CA VAL A 132 -12.76 -17.56 3.23
C VAL A 132 -13.23 -19.00 3.35
N ASP A 133 -13.75 -19.55 2.25
CA ASP A 133 -14.25 -20.93 2.20
C ASP A 133 -13.12 -21.94 2.41
N GLY A 134 -11.99 -21.74 1.71
CA GLY A 134 -10.86 -22.65 1.74
C GLY A 134 -10.16 -22.74 3.10
N LEU A 135 -10.14 -21.64 3.87
CA LEU A 135 -9.55 -21.60 5.21
C LEU A 135 -10.56 -21.88 6.32
N GLY A 136 -11.86 -21.91 6.01
CA GLY A 136 -12.94 -22.02 6.99
C GLY A 136 -12.85 -20.93 8.06
N LEU A 137 -12.78 -19.68 7.60
CA LEU A 137 -12.68 -18.48 8.46
C LEU A 137 -13.91 -17.60 8.30
N ASP A 138 -14.26 -16.87 9.35
CA ASP A 138 -15.36 -15.90 9.28
C ASP A 138 -14.91 -14.62 8.58
N LEU A 139 -15.79 -14.07 7.74
CA LEU A 139 -15.62 -12.79 7.07
C LEU A 139 -16.66 -11.79 7.59
N TYR A 140 -16.19 -10.62 8.01
CA TYR A 140 -17.01 -9.43 8.18
C TYR A 140 -16.68 -8.41 7.09
N THR A 141 -17.71 -7.89 6.42
CA THR A 141 -17.57 -6.85 5.41
C THR A 141 -18.16 -5.53 5.91
N GLU A 142 -17.32 -4.50 6.03
CA GLU A 142 -17.76 -3.14 6.26
C GLU A 142 -17.98 -2.43 4.92
N VAL A 143 -19.22 -2.03 4.63
CA VAL A 143 -19.54 -1.29 3.41
C VAL A 143 -19.51 0.20 3.70
N ILE A 144 -18.58 0.91 3.07
CA ILE A 144 -18.45 2.36 3.23
C ILE A 144 -19.59 3.05 2.48
N ASN A 145 -20.14 4.12 3.05
CA ASN A 145 -21.11 4.94 2.36
C ASN A 145 -20.52 5.47 1.04
N TRP A 146 -21.04 4.97 -0.08
CA TRP A 146 -20.51 5.26 -1.40
C TRP A 146 -20.52 6.76 -1.74
N GLU A 147 -21.57 7.49 -1.34
CA GLU A 147 -21.65 8.93 -1.61
C GLU A 147 -20.58 9.74 -0.85
N GLU A 148 -20.21 9.31 0.36
CA GLU A 148 -19.13 9.93 1.14
C GLU A 148 -17.76 9.55 0.58
N MET A 149 -17.59 8.29 0.17
CA MET A 149 -16.36 7.79 -0.46
C MET A 149 -16.09 8.50 -1.79
N LYS A 150 -17.12 8.60 -2.65
CA LYS A 150 -17.08 9.35 -3.91
C LYS A 150 -16.73 10.82 -3.68
N ASP A 151 -17.41 11.50 -2.75
CA ASP A 151 -17.14 12.92 -2.44
C ASP A 151 -15.70 13.13 -1.95
N MET A 152 -15.20 12.23 -1.09
CA MET A 152 -13.82 12.26 -0.63
C MET A 152 -12.83 12.01 -1.78
N GLN A 153 -13.07 11.01 -2.62
CA GLN A 153 -12.22 10.67 -3.76
C GLN A 153 -12.13 11.84 -4.75
N THR A 154 -13.26 12.44 -5.11
CA THR A 154 -13.32 13.63 -5.95
C THR A 154 -12.61 14.83 -5.30
N ALA A 155 -12.72 15.01 -3.98
CA ALA A 155 -12.01 16.07 -3.27
C ALA A 155 -10.48 15.91 -3.37
N PHE A 156 -9.97 14.69 -3.27
CA PHE A 156 -8.53 14.40 -3.41
C PHE A 156 -8.02 14.55 -4.85
N LEU A 157 -8.82 14.17 -5.86
CA LEU A 157 -8.48 14.43 -7.26
C LEU A 157 -8.36 15.94 -7.52
N LYS A 158 -9.33 16.72 -7.01
CA LYS A 158 -9.33 18.20 -7.09
C LYS A 158 -8.23 18.86 -6.27
N ALA A 159 -7.75 18.20 -5.21
CA ALA A 159 -6.64 18.69 -4.41
C ALA A 159 -5.30 18.65 -5.16
N GLN A 160 -5.21 17.93 -6.28
CA GLN A 160 -4.03 17.85 -7.14
C GLN A 160 -2.80 17.24 -6.45
N VAL A 161 -2.99 16.52 -5.35
CA VAL A 161 -1.90 15.82 -4.64
C VAL A 161 -1.55 14.51 -5.34
N ALA A 162 -0.31 14.03 -5.21
CA ALA A 162 0.10 12.77 -5.83
C ALA A 162 -0.66 11.58 -5.24
N ASP A 163 -0.87 11.56 -3.92
CA ASP A 163 -1.53 10.44 -3.23
C ASP A 163 -3.05 10.46 -3.40
N GLN A 164 -3.55 9.66 -4.34
CA GLN A 164 -4.99 9.53 -4.60
C GLN A 164 -5.63 8.37 -3.84
N ASP A 165 -4.85 7.50 -3.17
CA ASP A 165 -5.41 6.39 -2.39
C ASP A 165 -5.72 6.74 -0.94
N ILE A 166 -5.29 7.92 -0.44
CA ILE A 166 -5.59 8.39 0.93
C ILE A 166 -7.07 8.19 1.32
N PRO A 167 -8.07 8.49 0.47
CA PRO A 167 -9.47 8.20 0.78
C PRO A 167 -9.73 6.70 1.07
N GLN A 168 -9.28 5.81 0.20
CA GLN A 168 -9.46 4.35 0.37
C GLN A 168 -8.68 3.83 1.59
N ASP A 169 -7.40 4.16 1.71
CA ASP A 169 -6.55 3.75 2.82
C ASP A 169 -7.12 4.23 4.17
N THR A 170 -7.60 5.47 4.20
CA THR A 170 -8.28 6.01 5.38
C THR A 170 -9.48 5.15 5.74
N ALA A 171 -10.34 4.82 4.78
CA ALA A 171 -11.51 3.99 5.02
C ALA A 171 -11.12 2.60 5.54
N PHE A 172 -10.19 1.93 4.86
CA PHE A 172 -9.76 0.56 5.17
C PHE A 172 -9.17 0.45 6.58
N PHE A 173 -8.15 1.24 6.88
CA PHE A 173 -7.47 1.17 8.17
C PHE A 173 -8.35 1.72 9.30
N SER A 174 -9.11 2.79 9.07
CA SER A 174 -9.96 3.37 10.11
C SER A 174 -11.12 2.47 10.49
N ALA A 175 -11.78 1.83 9.51
CA ALA A 175 -12.84 0.86 9.77
C ALA A 175 -12.29 -0.34 10.56
N LEU A 176 -11.18 -0.92 10.10
CA LEU A 176 -10.52 -2.04 10.76
C LEU A 176 -10.15 -1.72 12.22
N TYR A 177 -9.49 -0.58 12.47
CA TYR A 177 -9.09 -0.21 13.82
C TYR A 177 -10.28 0.13 14.73
N LYS A 178 -11.34 0.76 14.19
CA LYS A 178 -12.57 1.00 14.96
C LYS A 178 -13.24 -0.31 15.35
N PHE A 179 -13.35 -1.25 14.40
CA PHE A 179 -13.95 -2.56 14.65
C PHE A 179 -13.13 -3.37 15.66
N ALA A 180 -11.81 -3.43 15.48
CA ALA A 180 -10.91 -4.11 16.40
C ALA A 180 -11.04 -3.54 17.82
N LYS A 181 -11.10 -2.21 17.94
CA LYS A 181 -11.30 -1.53 19.24
C LYS A 181 -12.67 -1.87 19.86
N SER A 182 -13.77 -1.79 19.11
CA SER A 182 -15.12 -2.04 19.65
C SER A 182 -15.32 -3.49 20.10
N HIS A 183 -14.72 -4.44 19.38
CA HIS A 183 -14.74 -5.87 19.70
C HIS A 183 -13.58 -6.32 20.59
N LYS A 184 -12.77 -5.37 21.09
CA LYS A 184 -11.61 -5.61 21.97
C LYS A 184 -10.60 -6.61 21.38
N ILE A 185 -10.50 -6.70 20.06
CA ILE A 185 -9.50 -7.51 19.35
C ILE A 185 -8.17 -6.77 19.41
N LYS A 186 -7.19 -7.40 20.06
CA LYS A 186 -5.91 -6.76 20.38
C LYS A 186 -4.90 -6.87 19.23
N TYR A 187 -4.98 -7.92 18.43
CA TYR A 187 -3.98 -8.23 17.41
C TYR A 187 -4.53 -7.98 16.02
N VAL A 188 -3.90 -7.07 15.29
CA VAL A 188 -4.19 -6.79 13.87
C VAL A 188 -3.03 -7.35 13.05
N LEU A 189 -3.29 -8.38 12.25
CA LEU A 189 -2.30 -8.98 11.37
C LEU A 189 -2.40 -8.34 9.98
N THR A 190 -1.25 -8.06 9.35
CA THR A 190 -1.19 -7.39 8.04
C THR A 190 -0.26 -8.12 7.09
N GLY A 191 -0.54 -8.06 5.80
CA GLY A 191 0.36 -8.57 4.74
C GLY A 191 1.63 -7.75 4.51
N GLY A 192 1.83 -6.64 5.22
CA GLY A 192 3.02 -5.79 5.03
C GLY A 192 4.32 -6.57 5.29
N ASN A 193 5.29 -6.47 4.37
CA ASN A 193 6.46 -7.35 4.36
C ASN A 193 7.70 -6.71 3.71
N TYR A 194 8.89 -7.22 4.02
CA TYR A 194 10.13 -6.79 3.37
C TYR A 194 10.39 -7.48 2.03
N SER A 195 9.83 -8.67 1.80
CA SER A 195 10.08 -9.43 0.57
C SER A 195 9.72 -8.65 -0.69
N THR A 196 8.58 -7.99 -0.68
CA THR A 196 8.03 -7.26 -1.83
C THR A 196 7.96 -5.75 -1.60
N GLU A 197 8.29 -5.26 -0.39
CA GLU A 197 8.11 -3.85 0.01
C GLU A 197 9.28 -3.32 0.88
N CYS A 198 10.50 -3.86 0.73
CA CYS A 198 11.67 -3.31 1.42
C CYS A 198 12.11 -1.95 0.88
N CYS A 199 11.87 -1.68 -0.41
CA CYS A 199 11.89 -0.34 -0.99
C CYS A 199 10.51 0.27 -0.79
N ARG A 200 10.41 1.27 0.07
CA ARG A 200 9.19 2.07 0.20
C ARG A 200 9.24 3.21 -0.80
N GLU A 201 8.09 3.54 -1.40
CA GLU A 201 7.92 4.71 -2.24
C GLU A 201 8.19 5.99 -1.42
N PRO A 202 8.82 7.02 -2.02
CA PRO A 202 8.94 8.32 -1.37
C PRO A 202 7.57 9.00 -1.24
N GLU A 203 7.42 9.91 -0.29
CA GLU A 203 6.14 10.61 -0.05
C GLU A 203 5.64 11.37 -1.28
N GLU A 204 6.56 11.93 -2.07
CA GLU A 204 6.24 12.62 -3.32
C GLU A 204 5.52 11.73 -4.32
N TRP A 205 5.75 10.41 -4.29
CA TRP A 205 5.07 9.43 -5.14
C TRP A 205 3.75 8.92 -4.53
N GLY A 206 3.20 9.63 -3.56
CA GLY A 206 1.93 9.28 -2.93
C GLY A 206 2.05 8.13 -1.93
N ALA A 207 3.01 8.26 -1.00
CA ALA A 207 3.20 7.35 0.12
C ALA A 207 3.14 8.05 1.48
N TYR A 208 2.17 8.97 1.62
CA TYR A 208 2.03 9.81 2.80
C TYR A 208 1.92 8.97 4.09
N PRO A 209 2.66 9.28 5.16
CA PRO A 209 2.79 8.39 6.30
C PRO A 209 1.54 8.36 7.20
N GLY A 210 0.64 7.42 6.93
CA GLY A 210 -0.50 7.10 7.79
C GLY A 210 -1.69 8.05 7.64
N ILE A 211 -2.71 7.85 8.48
CA ILE A 211 -3.99 8.57 8.38
C ILE A 211 -3.91 9.91 9.10
N ASP A 212 -3.51 10.97 8.40
CA ASP A 212 -3.55 12.32 8.94
C ASP A 212 -4.94 12.94 8.79
N ARG A 213 -5.72 12.90 9.89
CA ARG A 213 -7.06 13.49 9.91
C ARG A 213 -7.06 14.99 9.59
N MET A 214 -5.96 15.72 9.87
CA MET A 214 -5.88 17.16 9.60
C MET A 214 -5.82 17.42 8.09
N LEU A 215 -4.92 16.72 7.39
CA LEU A 215 -4.81 16.77 5.94
C LEU A 215 -6.13 16.41 5.26
N ILE A 216 -6.71 15.27 5.65
CA ILE A 216 -7.95 14.75 5.06
C ILE A 216 -9.09 15.76 5.24
N GLN A 217 -9.25 16.32 6.45
CA GLN A 217 -10.31 17.29 6.72
C GLN A 217 -10.08 18.63 6.03
N ASP A 218 -8.84 19.10 5.90
CA ASP A 218 -8.54 20.37 5.21
C ASP A 218 -8.82 20.26 3.71
N ILE A 219 -8.37 19.19 3.06
CA ILE A 219 -8.69 18.89 1.64
C ILE A 219 -10.20 18.77 1.44
N HIS A 220 -10.88 17.95 2.26
CA HIS A 220 -12.31 17.75 2.14
C HIS A 220 -13.11 19.04 2.38
N SER A 221 -12.68 19.90 3.33
CA SER A 221 -13.34 21.19 3.57
C SER A 221 -13.27 22.16 2.39
N LYS A 222 -12.23 22.04 1.53
CA LYS A 222 -12.00 22.91 0.38
C LYS A 222 -12.70 22.42 -0.89
N PHE A 223 -12.79 21.11 -1.08
CA PHE A 223 -13.24 20.52 -2.35
C PHE A 223 -14.43 19.57 -2.24
N GLY A 224 -14.72 19.07 -1.03
CA GLY A 224 -15.87 18.22 -0.74
C GLY A 224 -17.17 18.99 -0.78
N LYS A 225 -18.24 18.33 -1.24
CA LYS A 225 -19.58 18.91 -1.37
C LYS A 225 -20.54 18.35 -0.33
N ARG A 226 -20.21 17.23 0.32
CA ARG A 226 -21.09 16.54 1.27
C ARG A 226 -20.49 16.49 2.67
N LYS A 227 -21.32 16.41 3.70
CA LYS A 227 -20.85 16.15 5.06
C LYS A 227 -20.53 14.67 5.22
N LEU A 228 -19.39 14.35 5.82
CA LEU A 228 -18.98 12.99 6.17
C LEU A 228 -19.60 12.59 7.52
N LYS A 229 -20.72 11.87 7.50
CA LYS A 229 -21.44 11.40 8.69
C LYS A 229 -20.91 10.05 9.16
N SER A 230 -20.70 9.11 8.24
CA SER A 230 -20.32 7.73 8.55
C SER A 230 -18.87 7.40 8.20
N PHE A 231 -18.22 8.19 7.35
CA PHE A 231 -16.89 7.90 6.83
C PHE A 231 -15.88 7.71 7.98
N PRO A 232 -15.21 6.54 8.06
CA PRO A 232 -14.35 6.26 9.19
C PRO A 232 -13.02 7.00 9.04
N ILE A 233 -12.68 7.83 10.02
CA ILE A 233 -11.37 8.49 10.11
C ILE A 233 -10.80 8.29 11.51
N VAL A 234 -9.73 7.50 11.62
CA VAL A 234 -8.95 7.32 12.85
C VAL A 234 -7.59 7.96 12.65
N ASP A 235 -7.30 8.99 13.45
CA ASP A 235 -6.05 9.73 13.31
C ASP A 235 -4.82 8.88 13.64
N VAL A 236 -3.72 9.14 12.94
CA VAL A 236 -2.41 8.48 13.13
C VAL A 236 -1.92 8.48 14.57
N LEU A 237 -2.10 9.57 15.30
CA LEU A 237 -1.68 9.63 16.70
C LEU A 237 -2.57 8.75 17.60
N SER A 238 -3.85 8.58 17.23
CA SER A 238 -4.78 7.74 17.99
C SER A 238 -4.37 6.27 17.91
N TYR A 239 -4.13 5.73 16.71
CA TYR A 239 -3.80 4.30 16.61
C TYR A 239 -2.33 4.00 16.94
N LYS A 240 -1.38 4.90 16.62
CA LYS A 240 0.04 4.67 16.94
C LYS A 240 0.40 4.87 18.41
N ILE A 241 -0.34 5.72 19.13
CA ILE A 241 -0.05 6.01 20.55
C ILE A 241 -1.12 5.39 21.45
N PHE A 242 -2.36 5.88 21.37
CA PHE A 242 -3.41 5.49 22.31
C PHE A 242 -3.80 4.02 22.16
N TYR A 243 -4.10 3.55 20.93
CA TYR A 243 -4.50 2.14 20.75
C TYR A 243 -3.35 1.20 21.07
N ARG A 244 -2.12 1.56 20.67
CA ARG A 244 -0.94 0.73 20.90
C ARG A 244 -0.55 0.63 22.37
N TYR A 245 -0.37 1.75 23.06
CA TYR A 245 0.21 1.78 24.40
C TYR A 245 -0.82 1.75 25.52
N VAL A 246 -2.03 2.27 25.30
CA VAL A 246 -3.10 2.29 26.31
C VAL A 246 -4.03 1.09 26.15
N LEU A 247 -4.49 0.81 24.92
CA LEU A 247 -5.37 -0.34 24.66
C LEU A 247 -4.58 -1.63 24.40
N GLY A 248 -3.26 -1.56 24.28
CA GLY A 248 -2.38 -2.70 24.05
C GLY A 248 -2.51 -3.32 22.65
N MET A 249 -3.11 -2.62 21.69
CA MET A 249 -3.30 -3.11 20.31
C MET A 249 -1.93 -3.30 19.62
N GLN A 250 -1.75 -4.43 18.95
CA GLN A 250 -0.49 -4.77 18.28
C GLN A 250 -0.73 -5.05 16.80
N VAL A 251 0.02 -4.36 15.95
CA VAL A 251 0.08 -4.64 14.51
C VAL A 251 1.21 -5.62 14.25
N VAL A 252 0.89 -6.77 13.67
CA VAL A 252 1.80 -7.89 13.44
C VAL A 252 2.00 -8.11 11.94
N ARG A 253 3.25 -8.30 11.54
CA ARG A 253 3.67 -8.56 10.14
C ARG A 253 4.24 -9.98 10.03
N PRO A 254 3.40 -11.03 10.00
CA PRO A 254 3.87 -12.42 10.06
C PRO A 254 4.73 -12.80 8.84
N LEU A 255 4.52 -12.13 7.70
CA LEU A 255 5.25 -12.40 6.45
C LEU A 255 6.75 -12.04 6.54
N ASN A 256 7.17 -11.25 7.54
CA ASN A 256 8.59 -11.00 7.79
C ASN A 256 9.30 -12.16 8.51
N LEU A 257 8.56 -13.15 9.01
CA LEU A 257 9.08 -14.26 9.82
C LEU A 257 9.00 -15.62 9.11
N VAL A 258 8.63 -15.61 7.82
CA VAL A 258 8.50 -16.80 6.96
C VAL A 258 9.22 -16.56 5.64
N PRO A 259 9.65 -17.61 4.92
CA PRO A 259 10.19 -17.48 3.58
C PRO A 259 9.06 -17.10 2.62
N TYR A 260 8.82 -15.79 2.49
CA TYR A 260 7.80 -15.24 1.62
C TYR A 260 8.43 -14.91 0.26
N VAL A 261 8.24 -15.77 -0.73
CA VAL A 261 8.60 -15.52 -2.13
C VAL A 261 7.30 -15.33 -2.91
N LYS A 262 7.22 -14.25 -3.69
CA LYS A 262 6.00 -13.84 -4.40
C LYS A 262 5.42 -15.00 -5.22
N LYS A 263 6.24 -15.61 -6.08
CA LYS A 263 5.81 -16.69 -6.96
C LYS A 263 5.31 -17.91 -6.17
N ASP A 264 6.06 -18.33 -5.15
CA ASP A 264 5.71 -19.50 -4.35
C ASP A 264 4.41 -19.29 -3.56
N ALA A 265 4.17 -18.06 -3.09
CA ALA A 265 2.93 -17.68 -2.44
C ALA A 265 1.74 -17.69 -3.41
N GLU A 266 1.89 -17.14 -4.61
CA GLU A 266 0.88 -17.22 -5.67
C GLU A 266 0.55 -18.69 -6.02
N ASP A 267 1.58 -19.50 -6.25
CA ASP A 267 1.47 -20.93 -6.58
C ASP A 267 0.76 -21.71 -5.45
N THR A 268 1.07 -21.38 -4.19
CA THR A 268 0.46 -22.00 -3.01
C THR A 268 -1.02 -21.66 -2.90
N LEU A 269 -1.38 -20.38 -2.98
CA LEU A 269 -2.78 -19.95 -2.88
C LEU A 269 -3.62 -20.47 -4.05
N GLU A 270 -3.07 -20.47 -5.26
CA GLU A 270 -3.73 -21.02 -6.44
C GLU A 270 -3.99 -22.53 -6.27
N ARG A 271 -2.98 -23.29 -5.85
CA ARG A 271 -3.09 -24.74 -5.66
C ARG A 271 -4.06 -25.13 -4.55
N LEU A 272 -4.05 -24.40 -3.43
CA LEU A 272 -4.86 -24.76 -2.26
C LEU A 272 -6.31 -24.27 -2.36
N PHE A 273 -6.52 -23.08 -2.93
CA PHE A 273 -7.81 -22.38 -2.85
C PHE A 273 -8.36 -21.97 -4.22
N GLY A 274 -7.63 -22.20 -5.31
CA GLY A 274 -8.01 -21.70 -6.63
C GLY A 274 -7.89 -20.18 -6.77
N TRP A 275 -7.12 -19.53 -5.88
CA TRP A 275 -6.84 -18.09 -5.92
C TRP A 275 -6.24 -17.69 -7.27
N LYS A 276 -6.67 -16.53 -7.81
CA LYS A 276 -6.26 -16.04 -9.13
C LYS A 276 -5.28 -14.90 -9.03
N ARG A 277 -4.17 -15.03 -9.77
CA ARG A 277 -3.07 -14.06 -9.82
C ARG A 277 -3.51 -12.76 -10.46
N PHE A 278 -3.01 -11.66 -9.91
CA PHE A 278 -3.11 -10.35 -10.54
C PHE A 278 -1.87 -10.09 -11.40
N GLN A 279 -2.06 -9.34 -12.48
CA GLN A 279 -0.96 -8.96 -13.38
C GLN A 279 0.10 -8.09 -12.67
N HIS A 280 -0.35 -7.17 -11.83
CA HIS A 280 0.50 -6.30 -11.02
C HIS A 280 -0.07 -6.16 -9.59
N LYS A 281 0.74 -5.60 -8.70
CA LYS A 281 0.36 -5.31 -7.32
C LYS A 281 -0.78 -4.27 -7.29
N HIS A 282 -1.68 -4.38 -6.30
CA HIS A 282 -2.85 -3.52 -6.10
C HIS A 282 -3.96 -3.58 -7.17
N HIS A 283 -3.86 -4.46 -8.17
CA HIS A 283 -4.90 -4.60 -9.20
C HIS A 283 -6.21 -5.21 -8.70
N GLU A 284 -6.30 -5.54 -7.41
CA GLU A 284 -7.57 -5.88 -6.75
C GLU A 284 -8.57 -4.71 -6.71
N SER A 285 -8.09 -3.46 -6.65
CA SER A 285 -8.92 -2.24 -6.67
C SER A 285 -8.82 -1.56 -8.03
N ARG A 286 -9.98 -1.31 -8.66
CA ARG A 286 -10.01 -0.56 -9.93
C ARG A 286 -9.53 0.87 -9.80
N PHE A 287 -9.83 1.52 -8.68
CA PHE A 287 -9.38 2.90 -8.49
C PHE A 287 -7.86 2.96 -8.32
N THR A 288 -7.29 2.10 -7.49
CA THR A 288 -5.84 2.06 -7.28
C THR A 288 -5.11 1.68 -8.57
N ARG A 289 -5.62 0.72 -9.32
CA ARG A 289 -5.11 0.39 -10.66
C ARG A 289 -5.14 1.59 -11.61
N PHE A 290 -6.28 2.27 -11.72
CA PHE A 290 -6.39 3.52 -12.49
C PHE A 290 -5.38 4.57 -12.04
N TYR A 291 -5.25 4.75 -10.74
CA TYR A 291 -4.34 5.72 -10.15
C TYR A 291 -2.87 5.40 -10.45
N GLU A 292 -2.43 4.16 -10.21
CA GLU A 292 -1.04 3.74 -10.35
C GLU A 292 -0.63 3.56 -11.82
N ASP A 293 -1.50 3.05 -12.70
CA ASP A 293 -1.18 2.76 -14.11
C ASP A 293 -1.58 3.88 -15.08
N TYR A 294 -2.55 4.74 -14.72
CA TYR A 294 -2.97 5.88 -15.53
C TYR A 294 -2.54 7.22 -14.95
N TRP A 295 -3.09 7.56 -13.79
CA TRP A 295 -3.08 8.92 -13.25
C TRP A 295 -1.66 9.36 -12.88
N MET A 296 -0.97 8.59 -12.04
CA MET A 296 0.32 8.97 -11.47
C MET A 296 1.44 9.11 -12.52
N PRO A 297 1.67 8.13 -13.42
CA PRO A 297 2.76 8.22 -14.38
C PRO A 297 2.57 9.36 -15.37
N ARG A 298 1.33 9.62 -15.79
CA ARG A 298 1.04 10.65 -16.80
C ARG A 298 0.94 12.05 -16.22
N LYS A 299 0.43 12.20 -14.99
CA LYS A 299 0.21 13.50 -14.36
C LYS A 299 1.41 13.98 -13.55
N PHE A 300 2.02 13.10 -12.77
CA PHE A 300 3.09 13.44 -11.85
C PHE A 300 4.46 12.95 -12.31
N GLY A 301 4.49 12.03 -13.27
CA GLY A 301 5.73 11.43 -13.75
C GLY A 301 6.34 10.40 -12.80
N TYR A 302 5.57 9.96 -11.80
CA TYR A 302 6.02 8.98 -10.81
C TYR A 302 5.54 7.59 -11.16
N GLU A 303 6.33 6.58 -10.80
CA GLU A 303 6.10 5.21 -11.21
C GLU A 303 6.38 4.26 -10.03
N LYS A 304 5.35 3.96 -9.23
CA LYS A 304 5.45 3.10 -8.04
C LYS A 304 6.05 1.72 -8.34
N ARG A 305 5.85 1.21 -9.55
CA ARG A 305 6.49 -0.04 -10.02
C ARG A 305 8.00 -0.06 -9.84
N ARG A 306 8.68 1.10 -9.86
CA ARG A 306 10.13 1.19 -9.57
C ARG A 306 10.47 0.75 -8.15
N ALA A 307 9.69 1.14 -7.16
CA ALA A 307 9.88 0.71 -5.77
C ALA A 307 9.54 -0.77 -5.61
N HIS A 308 8.42 -1.23 -6.19
CA HIS A 308 8.01 -2.63 -6.18
C HIS A 308 9.10 -3.54 -6.81
N PHE A 309 9.55 -3.24 -8.02
CA PHE A 309 10.58 -4.04 -8.70
C PHE A 309 11.94 -3.92 -8.01
N SER A 310 12.29 -2.75 -7.47
CA SER A 310 13.51 -2.60 -6.68
C SER A 310 13.51 -3.48 -5.42
N SER A 311 12.35 -3.66 -4.77
CA SER A 311 12.21 -4.62 -3.68
C SER A 311 12.45 -6.06 -4.15
N LEU A 312 11.89 -6.45 -5.30
CA LEU A 312 12.11 -7.78 -5.87
C LEU A 312 13.56 -8.02 -6.29
N ILE A 313 14.27 -6.99 -6.79
CA ILE A 313 15.70 -7.08 -7.10
C ILE A 313 16.52 -7.29 -5.82
N MET A 314 16.29 -6.46 -4.81
CA MET A 314 17.04 -6.54 -3.54
C MET A 314 16.84 -7.88 -2.82
N THR A 315 15.67 -8.48 -2.98
CA THR A 315 15.33 -9.77 -2.38
C THR A 315 15.59 -10.97 -3.28
N GLY A 316 16.20 -10.77 -4.46
CA GLY A 316 16.64 -11.84 -5.36
C GLY A 316 15.51 -12.52 -6.16
N GLN A 317 14.34 -11.90 -6.26
CA GLN A 317 13.16 -12.43 -6.95
C GLN A 317 13.00 -11.94 -8.39
N MET A 318 13.78 -10.94 -8.79
CA MET A 318 13.76 -10.34 -10.14
C MET A 318 15.16 -9.81 -10.49
N THR A 319 15.59 -9.96 -11.74
CA THR A 319 16.83 -9.32 -12.19
C THR A 319 16.60 -7.85 -12.54
N ARG A 320 17.66 -7.04 -12.52
CA ARG A 320 17.57 -5.63 -12.91
C ARG A 320 17.15 -5.47 -14.37
N GLU A 321 17.62 -6.35 -15.24
CA GLU A 321 17.30 -6.36 -16.68
C GLU A 321 15.81 -6.62 -16.91
N GLN A 322 15.24 -7.62 -16.21
CA GLN A 322 13.81 -7.91 -16.26
C GLN A 322 12.98 -6.71 -15.78
N ALA A 323 13.41 -6.05 -14.70
CA ALA A 323 12.73 -4.87 -14.18
C ALA A 323 12.76 -3.71 -15.19
N LEU A 324 13.91 -3.46 -15.82
CA LEU A 324 14.06 -2.42 -16.84
C LEU A 324 13.24 -2.70 -18.10
N GLU A 325 13.19 -3.96 -18.53
CA GLU A 325 12.33 -4.34 -19.65
C GLU A 325 10.85 -4.11 -19.31
N ARG A 326 10.40 -4.58 -18.14
CA ARG A 326 9.01 -4.47 -17.73
C ARG A 326 8.58 -3.02 -17.49
N ILE A 327 9.43 -2.20 -16.87
CA ILE A 327 9.12 -0.79 -16.60
C ILE A 327 9.05 0.05 -17.88
N SER A 328 9.76 -0.36 -18.95
CA SER A 328 9.75 0.34 -20.24
C SER A 328 8.41 0.28 -20.98
N LYS A 329 7.48 -0.56 -20.50
CA LYS A 329 6.16 -0.76 -21.09
C LYS A 329 5.08 -0.53 -20.03
N PRO A 330 3.93 0.07 -20.40
CA PRO A 330 2.75 0.06 -19.53
C PRO A 330 2.32 -1.37 -19.20
N GLU A 331 1.76 -1.60 -18.01
CA GLU A 331 1.16 -2.91 -17.69
C GLU A 331 -0.12 -3.15 -18.51
N MET A 332 -0.79 -2.09 -18.95
CA MET A 332 -2.07 -2.14 -19.65
C MET A 332 -2.01 -1.38 -20.96
N ASP A 333 -2.74 -1.87 -21.95
CA ASP A 333 -2.82 -1.21 -23.25
C ASP A 333 -3.57 0.12 -23.17
N ALA A 334 -3.33 0.99 -24.14
CA ALA A 334 -3.86 2.35 -24.15
C ALA A 334 -5.39 2.39 -24.25
N ASN A 335 -6.03 1.42 -24.92
CA ASN A 335 -7.49 1.39 -25.03
C ASN A 335 -8.11 0.99 -23.70
N PHE A 336 -7.56 -0.02 -23.02
CA PHE A 336 -7.99 -0.40 -21.67
C PHE A 336 -7.90 0.79 -20.71
N LEU A 337 -6.76 1.48 -20.69
CA LEU A 337 -6.56 2.64 -19.82
C LEU A 337 -7.53 3.79 -20.11
N LYS A 338 -7.91 4.01 -21.38
CA LYS A 338 -8.95 4.96 -21.74
C LYS A 338 -10.31 4.55 -21.17
N THR A 339 -10.68 3.28 -21.30
CA THR A 339 -11.94 2.77 -20.74
C THR A 339 -11.96 2.84 -19.21
N GLU A 340 -10.82 2.64 -18.53
CA GLU A 340 -10.72 2.83 -17.08
C GLU A 340 -10.90 4.29 -16.68
N PHE A 341 -10.35 5.24 -17.45
CA PHE A 341 -10.57 6.67 -17.21
C PHE A 341 -12.05 7.05 -17.35
N GLU A 342 -12.72 6.59 -18.41
CA GLU A 342 -14.16 6.79 -18.62
C GLU A 342 -14.98 6.16 -17.50
N TYR A 343 -14.61 4.95 -17.07
CA TYR A 343 -15.26 4.26 -15.96
C TYR A 343 -15.15 5.04 -14.66
N VAL A 344 -13.94 5.52 -14.31
CA VAL A 344 -13.71 6.29 -13.08
C VAL A 344 -14.45 7.63 -13.12
N ALA A 345 -14.43 8.34 -14.24
CA ALA A 345 -15.19 9.59 -14.42
C ALA A 345 -16.69 9.35 -14.14
N ASN A 346 -17.28 8.39 -14.85
CA ASN A 346 -18.71 8.08 -14.71
C ASN A 346 -19.07 7.63 -13.30
N LYS A 347 -18.24 6.78 -12.68
CA LYS A 347 -18.49 6.28 -11.32
C LYS A 347 -18.38 7.39 -10.26
N LEU A 348 -17.56 8.41 -10.51
CA LEU A 348 -17.46 9.59 -9.66
C LEU A 348 -18.52 10.67 -9.95
N ASP A 349 -19.54 10.37 -10.76
CA ASP A 349 -20.56 11.31 -11.26
C ASP A 349 -19.94 12.54 -11.95
N MET A 350 -18.90 12.30 -12.74
CA MET A 350 -18.22 13.33 -13.55
C MET A 350 -18.31 12.97 -15.03
N THR A 351 -18.36 13.99 -15.88
CA THR A 351 -18.09 13.76 -17.31
C THR A 351 -16.60 13.47 -17.53
N VAL A 352 -16.27 12.83 -18.65
CA VAL A 352 -14.88 12.60 -19.06
C VAL A 352 -14.13 13.93 -19.14
N ASP A 353 -14.75 14.98 -19.68
CA ASP A 353 -14.15 16.31 -19.80
C ASP A 353 -13.88 16.96 -18.45
N GLU A 354 -14.79 16.80 -17.47
CA GLU A 354 -14.56 17.32 -16.12
C GLU A 354 -13.39 16.63 -15.42
N LEU A 355 -13.28 15.30 -15.54
CA LEU A 355 -12.14 14.57 -14.99
C LEU A 355 -10.84 14.95 -15.72
N GLN A 356 -10.90 15.14 -17.04
CA GLN A 356 -9.76 15.58 -17.86
C GLN A 356 -9.28 16.97 -17.45
N GLN A 357 -10.19 17.92 -17.18
CA GLN A 357 -9.82 19.24 -16.65
C GLN A 357 -9.12 19.16 -15.28
N ILE A 358 -9.55 18.24 -14.41
CA ILE A 358 -8.84 17.99 -13.14
C ILE A 358 -7.46 17.38 -13.43
N PHE A 359 -7.38 16.41 -14.33
CA PHE A 359 -6.14 15.75 -14.71
C PHE A 359 -5.11 16.75 -15.26
N ASP A 360 -5.53 17.68 -16.11
CA ASP A 360 -4.67 18.73 -16.70
C ASP A 360 -4.36 19.90 -15.73
N GLY A 361 -4.98 19.89 -14.55
CA GLY A 361 -4.77 20.90 -13.51
C GLY A 361 -3.34 20.89 -12.96
N LYS A 362 -2.92 22.03 -12.37
CA LYS A 362 -1.59 22.17 -11.78
C LYS A 362 -1.42 21.28 -10.55
N ASN A 363 -0.39 20.44 -10.55
CA ASN A 363 -0.01 19.57 -9.44
C ASN A 363 0.28 20.37 -8.15
N ARG A 364 -0.06 19.76 -7.02
CA ARG A 364 0.18 20.24 -5.65
C ARG A 364 0.75 19.11 -4.81
N THR A 365 1.11 19.43 -3.57
CA THR A 365 1.61 18.47 -2.58
C THR A 365 0.74 18.52 -1.33
N CYS A 366 0.86 17.49 -0.47
CA CYS A 366 0.18 17.50 0.83
C CYS A 366 0.62 18.67 1.73
N LEU A 367 1.77 19.29 1.45
CA LEU A 367 2.29 20.46 2.17
C LEU A 367 1.51 21.74 1.85
N ASP A 368 0.76 21.79 0.74
CA ASP A 368 -0.12 22.91 0.38
C ASP A 368 -1.43 22.93 1.20
N TYR A 369 -1.61 21.95 2.08
CA TYR A 369 -2.78 21.75 2.93
C TYR A 369 -2.37 21.64 4.40
N LYS A 370 -3.28 21.94 5.33
CA LYS A 370 -2.99 21.78 6.77
C LYS A 370 -2.73 20.30 7.06
N ASN A 371 -1.62 19.98 7.71
CA ASN A 371 -1.22 18.60 7.95
C ASN A 371 -0.37 18.46 9.23
N LYS A 372 -0.19 17.22 9.68
CA LYS A 372 0.66 16.83 10.82
C LYS A 372 2.01 16.28 10.39
N ARG A 373 2.48 16.58 9.17
CA ARG A 373 3.67 15.96 8.59
C ARG A 373 4.91 16.12 9.47
N PHE A 374 5.09 17.28 10.08
CA PHE A 374 6.20 17.54 11.00
C PHE A 374 6.18 16.57 12.19
N VAL A 375 5.03 16.42 12.86
CA VAL A 375 4.86 15.54 14.03
C VAL A 375 5.03 14.07 13.63
N ILE A 376 4.43 13.67 12.50
CA ILE A 376 4.56 12.30 11.98
C ILE A 376 6.03 11.99 11.63
N GLY A 377 6.73 12.93 11.00
CA GLY A 377 8.14 12.80 10.65
C GLY A 377 9.06 12.71 11.87
N LEU A 378 8.78 13.44 12.94
CA LEU A 378 9.49 13.29 14.22
C LEU A 378 9.27 11.89 14.80
N GLY A 379 8.03 11.42 14.85
CA GLY A 379 7.70 10.07 15.31
C GLY A 379 8.37 8.97 14.47
N SER A 380 8.41 9.14 13.14
CA SER A 380 9.09 8.21 12.22
C SER A 380 10.59 8.11 12.55
N ARG A 381 11.28 9.25 12.72
CA ARG A 381 12.70 9.28 13.08
C ARG A 381 12.98 8.58 14.42
N VAL A 382 12.12 8.77 15.42
CA VAL A 382 12.23 8.06 16.71
C VAL A 382 12.05 6.55 16.52
N MET A 383 11.05 6.12 15.75
CA MET A 383 10.82 4.69 15.48
C MET A 383 11.99 4.04 14.74
N SER A 384 12.60 4.76 13.79
CA SER A 384 13.81 4.29 13.10
C SER A 384 15.02 4.24 14.02
N ALA A 385 15.23 5.24 14.89
CA ALA A 385 16.31 5.24 15.87
C ALA A 385 16.19 4.08 16.88
N LEU A 386 14.95 3.69 17.22
CA LEU A 386 14.66 2.52 18.07
C LEU A 386 14.68 1.19 17.31
N GLY A 387 14.95 1.18 16.00
CA GLY A 387 14.95 -0.03 15.17
C GLY A 387 13.57 -0.67 14.94
N LEU A 388 12.49 0.02 15.30
CA LEU A 388 11.10 -0.45 15.17
C LEU A 388 10.54 -0.27 13.75
N GLU A 389 11.13 0.63 12.96
CA GLU A 389 10.86 0.76 11.53
C GLU A 389 12.17 0.92 10.78
N ARG A 390 12.44 0.00 9.86
CA ARG A 390 13.73 -0.17 9.18
C ARG A 390 13.70 0.25 7.72
N ARG A 391 12.52 0.49 7.15
CA ARG A 391 12.41 1.07 5.82
C ARG A 391 12.69 2.56 5.88
N LEU A 392 13.11 3.11 4.74
CA LEU A 392 13.25 4.56 4.59
C LEU A 392 11.85 5.17 4.45
N PHE A 393 11.44 5.93 5.46
CA PHE A 393 10.27 6.80 5.41
C PHE A 393 10.80 8.22 5.26
N ARG A 394 10.58 8.83 4.10
CA ARG A 394 11.11 10.16 3.79
C ARG A 394 10.04 11.12 3.40
#